data_AF-U6D5L8-F1
#
_entry.id   AF-U6D5L8-F1
#
_cell.length_a   1.000
_cell.length_b   1.000
_cell.length_c   1.000
_cell.angle_alpha   90.00
_cell.angle_beta   90.00
_cell.angle_gamma   90.00
#
_symmetry.space_group_name_H-M   'P 1'
#
loop_
_entity.id
_entity.type
_entity.pdbx_description
1 polymer ?
#
loop_
_entity_poly.entity_id
_entity_poly.type
_entity_poly.pdbx_seq_one_letter_code
_entity_poly.pdbx_strand_id
1 'polypeptide(L)'
;MPKIALRGVTVDFPFQPYQCQEEYMSRVLECLQKKVNGILESPTGTGKTLCLLCSVLAWREHLRDAVSARRIAERAPGELVLDHTLSSWGAAASDGDTPACYADLPKIVYASRTHSQLTQAIGELRHTSYRPRVCVLGSREQLCIHPEVKKQESSHMQIHLCRKKVASRSCHFYNNTEEKSLEQELAATILDIEDLVRRGNEHSLCPYYLSRNLKQRADIIFLPYNYLLDAKSRRAHSIDLKGTVVIFDEAHNVEKMCEETASFDLTPHDLASGLDVLDQLLEEQTKAAQQGELHVEFSSAADPGLHLELQDIAKLKTILLRLEGAIDAVELPGNHSGVTKPGSYIFELFAEAQITLQTKGCILDSLDQIIQYLAGRTGPWTSTAGLQKLSDIIQIVFTAEPAEGVPSSMVGPGVSQSYKVHIHPDVGHQRKAQRSDAWNSTAARKQGKVLSYWCFSPGHSMRELVRQGVRSVILTSGTLAPVSSLALEMQIPFPVCLENPHVISKQQIWVGIVPKGPDGAQLSSAFDKRFSDVCLSSLGKALGNIARVVPHGLLVFFPSYPVMDKSLEFWRAHDFARKLEALKPVFVEPRSKGGFSE
;
A
#
# COMPACT_ATOMS: atom_id res chain seq x y z
N MET A 1 20.15 23.08 -20.19
CA MET A 1 19.04 22.11 -20.40
C MET A 1 18.30 22.53 -21.66
N PRO A 2 18.17 21.68 -22.68
CA PRO A 2 17.36 21.97 -23.86
C PRO A 2 15.90 22.25 -23.48
N LYS A 3 15.27 23.18 -24.21
CA LYS A 3 13.86 23.51 -24.09
C LYS A 3 13.12 22.92 -25.28
N ILE A 4 12.21 21.98 -25.05
CA ILE A 4 11.45 21.32 -26.11
C ILE A 4 10.00 21.79 -26.04
N ALA A 5 9.45 22.30 -27.14
CA ALA A 5 8.05 22.68 -27.22
C ALA A 5 7.20 21.46 -27.63
N LEU A 6 6.42 20.93 -26.69
CA LEU A 6 5.53 19.78 -26.91
C LEU A 6 4.10 20.18 -26.59
N ARG A 7 3.18 20.02 -27.55
CA ARG A 7 1.74 20.36 -27.39
C ARG A 7 1.47 21.75 -26.79
N GLY A 8 2.28 22.74 -27.14
CA GLY A 8 2.17 24.12 -26.63
C GLY A 8 2.73 24.35 -25.22
N VAL A 9 3.36 23.35 -24.61
CA VAL A 9 4.07 23.45 -23.33
C VAL A 9 5.57 23.36 -23.60
N THR A 10 6.34 24.30 -23.04
CA THR A 10 7.80 24.26 -23.08
C THR A 10 8.30 23.39 -21.93
N VAL A 11 8.94 22.26 -22.27
CA VAL A 11 9.55 21.34 -21.32
C VAL A 11 11.06 21.58 -21.30
N ASP A 12 11.57 22.05 -20.17
CA ASP A 12 13.00 22.00 -19.86
C ASP A 12 13.39 20.55 -19.54
N PHE A 13 14.25 19.95 -20.36
CA PHE A 13 14.69 18.56 -20.17
C PHE A 13 16.22 18.54 -19.94
N PRO A 14 16.76 17.68 -19.05
CA PRO A 14 18.19 17.71 -18.72
C PRO A 14 19.14 17.37 -19.89
N PHE A 15 18.69 16.54 -20.82
CA PHE A 15 19.47 16.02 -21.95
C PHE A 15 18.74 16.25 -23.27
N GLN A 16 19.38 15.95 -24.41
CA GLN A 16 18.65 15.89 -25.67
C GLN A 16 17.74 14.65 -25.66
N PRO A 17 16.41 14.79 -25.77
CA PRO A 17 15.52 13.64 -25.67
C PRO A 17 15.60 12.76 -26.91
N TYR A 18 15.42 11.45 -26.72
CA TYR A 18 15.14 10.51 -27.80
C TYR A 18 13.72 10.70 -28.32
N GLN A 19 13.45 10.27 -29.56
CA GLN A 19 12.11 10.34 -30.15
C GLN A 19 11.04 9.65 -29.29
N CYS A 20 11.34 8.48 -28.71
CA CYS A 20 10.42 7.77 -27.82
C CYS A 20 10.14 8.55 -26.51
N GLN A 21 11.10 9.35 -26.04
CA GLN A 21 10.93 10.22 -24.86
C GLN A 21 10.05 11.43 -25.21
N GLU A 22 10.23 12.03 -26.39
CA GLU A 22 9.36 13.11 -26.88
C GLU A 22 7.92 12.65 -27.04
N GLU A 23 7.72 11.46 -27.63
CA GLU A 23 6.39 10.87 -27.75
C GLU A 23 5.78 10.58 -26.38
N TYR A 24 6.55 9.99 -25.46
CA TYR A 24 6.10 9.74 -24.09
C TYR A 24 5.66 11.03 -23.40
N MET A 25 6.50 12.07 -23.41
CA MET A 25 6.17 13.37 -22.82
C MET A 25 4.93 14.00 -23.49
N SER A 26 4.79 13.89 -24.80
CA SER A 26 3.62 14.38 -25.53
C SER A 26 2.33 13.69 -25.08
N ARG A 27 2.34 12.37 -24.85
CA ARG A 27 1.17 11.62 -24.34
C ARG A 27 0.85 11.93 -22.88
N VAL A 28 1.86 12.15 -22.04
CA VAL A 28 1.63 12.65 -20.66
C VAL A 28 0.92 14.00 -20.71
N LEU A 29 1.43 14.95 -21.51
CA LEU A 29 0.82 16.27 -21.68
C LEU A 29 -0.61 16.18 -22.23
N GLU A 30 -0.89 15.24 -23.12
CA GLU A 30 -2.25 14.98 -23.61
C GLU A 30 -3.23 14.58 -22.49
N CYS A 31 -2.83 13.62 -21.65
CA CYS A 31 -3.63 13.20 -20.49
C CYS A 31 -3.95 14.41 -19.60
N LEU A 32 -2.92 15.21 -19.31
CA LEU A 32 -3.02 16.38 -18.44
C LEU A 32 -3.88 17.48 -19.07
N GLN A 33 -3.71 17.82 -20.34
CA GLN A 33 -4.49 18.88 -20.99
C GLN A 33 -5.97 18.50 -21.14
N LYS A 34 -6.24 17.25 -21.56
CA LYS A 34 -7.61 16.76 -21.80
C LYS A 34 -8.35 16.31 -20.54
N LYS A 35 -7.69 16.22 -19.38
CA LYS A 35 -8.24 15.67 -18.12
C LYS A 35 -8.74 14.23 -18.30
N VAL A 36 -7.94 13.41 -18.96
CA VAL A 36 -8.26 12.00 -19.23
C VAL A 36 -7.18 11.09 -18.64
N ASN A 37 -7.55 9.84 -18.35
CA ASN A 37 -6.59 8.85 -17.87
C ASN A 37 -5.71 8.35 -19.02
N GLY A 38 -4.51 7.87 -18.70
CA GLY A 38 -3.64 7.26 -19.68
C GLY A 38 -2.89 6.03 -19.16
N ILE A 39 -2.58 5.11 -20.07
CA ILE A 39 -1.66 3.98 -19.84
C ILE A 39 -0.48 4.15 -20.79
N LEU A 40 0.70 4.30 -20.24
CA LEU A 40 1.92 4.59 -20.98
C LEU A 40 2.94 3.50 -20.71
N GLU A 41 3.15 2.62 -21.68
CA GLU A 41 4.24 1.67 -21.68
C GLU A 41 5.47 2.30 -22.34
N SER A 42 6.61 2.22 -21.66
CA SER A 42 7.88 2.59 -22.27
C SER A 42 9.03 1.73 -21.72
N PRO A 43 9.91 1.18 -22.56
CA PRO A 43 10.93 0.22 -22.13
C PRO A 43 11.78 0.70 -20.94
N THR A 44 12.24 -0.24 -20.12
CA THR A 44 13.16 0.03 -19.01
C THR A 44 14.46 0.66 -19.52
N GLY A 45 15.05 1.59 -18.75
CA GLY A 45 16.28 2.29 -19.13
C GLY A 45 16.10 3.48 -20.10
N THR A 46 14.88 3.79 -20.55
CA THR A 46 14.60 4.94 -21.44
C THR A 46 14.39 6.28 -20.70
N GLY A 47 14.63 6.34 -19.39
CA GLY A 47 14.43 7.57 -18.60
C GLY A 47 12.96 7.95 -18.38
N LYS A 48 12.05 6.96 -18.29
CA LYS A 48 10.61 7.14 -18.02
C LYS A 48 10.33 8.14 -16.90
N THR A 49 10.91 7.89 -15.72
CA THR A 49 10.71 8.72 -14.51
C THR A 49 11.09 10.18 -14.78
N LEU A 50 12.20 10.42 -15.47
CA LEU A 50 12.64 11.76 -15.83
C LEU A 50 11.66 12.44 -16.81
N CYS A 51 11.23 11.73 -17.85
CA CYS A 51 10.26 12.22 -18.84
C CYS A 51 8.93 12.58 -18.17
N LEU A 52 8.47 11.71 -17.28
CA LEU A 52 7.23 11.87 -16.52
C LEU A 52 7.30 13.09 -15.60
N LEU A 53 8.35 13.21 -14.78
CA LEU A 53 8.53 14.35 -13.88
C LEU A 53 8.63 15.67 -14.65
N CYS A 54 9.47 15.73 -15.70
CA CYS A 54 9.64 16.96 -16.47
C CYS A 54 8.35 17.40 -17.17
N SER A 55 7.63 16.48 -17.81
CA SER A 55 6.39 16.81 -18.52
C SER A 55 5.27 17.28 -17.58
N VAL A 56 5.10 16.61 -16.43
CA VAL A 56 4.07 16.97 -15.45
C VAL A 56 4.38 18.31 -14.78
N LEU A 57 5.65 18.55 -14.42
CA LEU A 57 6.06 19.81 -13.79
C LEU A 57 6.01 20.98 -14.77
N ALA A 58 6.48 20.80 -16.01
CA ALA A 58 6.37 21.80 -17.07
C ALA A 58 4.91 22.20 -17.33
N TRP A 59 4.01 21.22 -17.39
CA TRP A 59 2.57 21.49 -17.55
C TRP A 59 2.01 22.30 -16.38
N ARG A 60 2.42 21.96 -15.15
CA ARG A 60 1.95 22.66 -13.95
C ARG A 60 2.47 24.10 -13.87
N GLU A 61 3.73 24.34 -14.24
CA GLU A 61 4.30 25.69 -14.36
C GLU A 61 3.61 26.49 -15.46
N HIS A 62 3.39 25.89 -16.63
CA HIS A 62 2.63 26.53 -17.71
C HIS A 62 1.20 26.91 -17.26
N LEU A 63 0.53 26.05 -16.49
CA LEU A 63 -0.79 26.35 -15.94
C LEU A 63 -0.74 27.50 -14.93
N ARG A 64 0.27 27.52 -14.04
CA ARG A 64 0.51 28.62 -13.09
C ARG A 64 0.69 29.94 -13.81
N ASP A 65 1.50 29.96 -14.86
CA ASP A 65 1.82 31.16 -15.62
C ASP A 65 0.57 31.65 -16.39
N ALA A 66 -0.23 30.74 -16.95
CA ALA A 66 -1.49 31.06 -17.61
C ALA A 66 -2.55 31.63 -16.65
N VAL A 67 -2.69 31.06 -15.44
CA VAL A 67 -3.58 31.59 -14.39
C VAL A 67 -3.12 32.97 -13.93
N SER A 68 -1.82 33.15 -13.74
CA SER A 68 -1.23 34.43 -13.35
C SER A 68 -1.47 35.51 -14.41
N ALA A 69 -1.27 35.19 -15.69
CA ALA A 69 -1.52 36.10 -16.80
C ALA A 69 -2.99 36.51 -16.91
N ARG A 70 -3.94 35.58 -16.73
CA ARG A 70 -5.39 35.88 -16.73
C ARG A 70 -5.77 36.86 -15.62
N ARG A 71 -5.29 36.64 -14.40
CA ARG A 71 -5.58 37.53 -13.27
C ARG A 71 -4.93 38.91 -13.42
N ILE A 72 -3.78 39.01 -14.08
CA ILE A 72 -3.17 40.31 -14.42
C ILE A 72 -4.03 41.04 -15.46
N ALA A 73 -4.54 40.32 -16.47
CA ALA A 73 -5.44 40.89 -17.47
C ALA A 73 -6.77 41.37 -16.87
N GLU A 74 -7.34 40.63 -15.91
CA GLU A 74 -8.56 41.00 -15.17
C GLU A 74 -8.36 42.18 -14.20
N ARG A 75 -7.11 42.50 -13.81
CA ARG A 75 -6.76 43.61 -12.90
C ARG A 75 -6.38 44.92 -13.61
N ALA A 76 -6.32 44.95 -14.94
CA ALA A 76 -6.12 46.20 -15.69
C ALA A 76 -7.46 46.97 -15.84
N PRO A 77 -7.49 48.31 -15.76
CA PRO A 77 -8.62 49.03 -15.19
C PRO A 77 -9.73 49.35 -16.21
N GLY A 78 -10.98 49.09 -15.81
CA GLY A 78 -12.15 49.68 -16.45
C GLY A 78 -13.45 48.92 -16.27
N GLU A 79 -13.96 48.79 -15.04
CA GLU A 79 -15.37 49.03 -14.68
C GLU A 79 -15.66 48.60 -13.23
N LEU A 80 -16.26 49.53 -12.49
CA LEU A 80 -16.87 49.31 -11.18
C LEU A 80 -18.13 48.44 -11.35
N VAL A 81 -18.15 47.22 -10.81
CA VAL A 81 -19.42 46.57 -10.46
C VAL A 81 -19.29 45.83 -9.13
N LEU A 82 -20.27 46.14 -8.28
CA LEU A 82 -20.51 45.69 -6.92
C LEU A 82 -21.29 44.35 -6.93
N ASP A 83 -20.83 43.43 -6.08
CA ASP A 83 -21.58 42.48 -5.23
C ASP A 83 -22.23 41.15 -5.73
N HIS A 84 -22.13 40.18 -4.78
CA HIS A 84 -22.80 38.88 -4.56
C HIS A 84 -22.45 37.68 -5.47
N THR A 85 -21.99 36.54 -4.92
CA THR A 85 -22.61 35.83 -3.79
C THR A 85 -21.61 35.33 -2.73
N LEU A 86 -21.83 35.76 -1.49
CA LEU A 86 -21.21 35.25 -0.28
C LEU A 86 -22.25 34.39 0.47
N SER A 87 -21.93 33.11 0.70
CA SER A 87 -22.62 32.25 1.67
C SER A 87 -21.67 31.10 2.06
N SER A 88 -21.39 30.75 3.31
CA SER A 88 -21.65 31.31 4.63
C SER A 88 -20.85 30.44 5.62
N TRP A 89 -19.92 31.06 6.37
CA TRP A 89 -19.50 30.81 7.79
C TRP A 89 -18.88 29.45 8.20
N GLY A 90 -17.83 29.36 9.03
CA GLY A 90 -17.11 30.39 9.79
C GLY A 90 -15.86 29.87 10.56
N ALA A 91 -15.07 30.87 11.01
CA ALA A 91 -14.14 30.98 12.16
C ALA A 91 -13.18 29.82 12.54
N ALA A 92 -11.93 30.02 12.95
CA ALA A 92 -10.99 31.15 12.99
C ALA A 92 -9.64 30.58 13.46
N ALA A 93 -8.55 30.89 12.76
CA ALA A 93 -7.22 31.12 13.35
C ALA A 93 -6.31 31.71 12.26
N SER A 94 -5.71 32.84 12.60
CA SER A 94 -4.77 33.63 11.81
C SER A 94 -3.52 32.85 11.44
N ASP A 95 -3.14 32.82 10.17
CA ASP A 95 -1.72 32.81 9.80
C ASP A 95 -1.47 33.35 8.39
N GLY A 96 -0.32 34.02 8.23
CA GLY A 96 -0.01 34.99 7.19
C GLY A 96 -0.17 34.55 5.72
N ASP A 97 -0.57 35.52 4.90
CA ASP A 97 -0.42 35.64 3.45
C ASP A 97 -0.03 34.36 2.69
N THR A 98 -1.00 33.45 2.51
CA THR A 98 -0.97 32.58 1.33
C THR A 98 -1.81 33.27 0.26
N PRO A 99 -1.23 33.83 -0.81
CA PRO A 99 -2.04 34.45 -1.84
C PRO A 99 -2.97 33.38 -2.40
N ALA A 100 -4.27 33.69 -2.51
CA ALA A 100 -5.34 32.86 -3.09
C ALA A 100 -5.12 32.48 -4.57
N CYS A 101 -3.88 32.51 -5.05
CA CYS A 101 -3.39 32.17 -6.39
C CYS A 101 -3.08 30.67 -6.55
N TYR A 102 -2.83 29.95 -5.45
CA TYR A 102 -2.39 28.54 -5.49
C TYR A 102 -3.51 27.51 -5.31
N ALA A 103 -4.72 27.92 -4.90
CA ALA A 103 -5.84 27.00 -4.68
C ALA A 103 -6.38 26.35 -5.96
N ASP A 104 -6.15 26.99 -7.12
CA ASP A 104 -6.66 26.55 -8.43
C ASP A 104 -5.74 25.58 -9.16
N LEU A 105 -4.52 25.33 -8.66
CA LEU A 105 -3.54 24.49 -9.33
C LEU A 105 -3.65 23.03 -8.87
N PRO A 106 -3.77 22.05 -9.78
CA PRO A 106 -3.79 20.64 -9.44
C PRO A 106 -2.53 20.21 -8.68
N LYS A 107 -2.74 19.45 -7.61
CA LYS A 107 -1.67 18.73 -6.90
C LYS A 107 -1.31 17.46 -7.66
N ILE A 108 -0.03 17.10 -7.66
CA ILE A 108 0.47 15.88 -8.29
C ILE A 108 0.74 14.86 -7.19
N VAL A 109 0.19 13.66 -7.33
CA VAL A 109 0.49 12.53 -6.47
C VAL A 109 1.28 11.50 -7.28
N TYR A 110 2.53 11.30 -6.90
CA TYR A 110 3.42 10.30 -7.48
C TYR A 110 3.44 9.08 -6.57
N ALA A 111 2.97 7.96 -7.09
CA ALA A 111 2.89 6.71 -6.36
C ALA A 111 3.83 5.68 -6.97
N SER A 112 4.54 4.95 -6.11
CA SER A 112 5.39 3.82 -6.52
C SER A 112 5.20 2.62 -5.60
N ARG A 113 5.70 1.44 -5.99
CA ARG A 113 5.59 0.23 -5.19
C ARG A 113 6.47 0.26 -3.95
N THR A 114 7.72 0.68 -4.06
CA THR A 114 8.69 0.63 -2.95
C THR A 114 9.24 2.01 -2.58
N HIS A 115 9.72 2.12 -1.34
CA HIS A 115 10.40 3.32 -0.88
C HIS A 115 11.66 3.64 -1.70
N SER A 116 12.46 2.61 -2.04
CA SER A 116 13.67 2.78 -2.86
C SER A 116 13.38 3.40 -4.23
N GLN A 117 12.24 3.06 -4.86
CA GLN A 117 11.83 3.67 -6.12
C GLN A 117 11.44 5.14 -5.94
N LEU A 118 10.79 5.50 -4.83
CA LEU A 118 10.49 6.90 -4.53
C LEU A 118 11.79 7.70 -4.31
N THR A 119 12.74 7.17 -3.55
CA THR A 119 14.07 7.79 -3.38
C THR A 119 14.78 7.96 -4.73
N GLN A 120 14.71 6.96 -5.61
CA GLN A 120 15.26 7.07 -6.96
C GLN A 120 14.57 8.18 -7.78
N ALA A 121 13.24 8.25 -7.78
CA ALA A 121 12.50 9.29 -8.49
C ALA A 121 12.79 10.70 -7.98
N ILE A 122 12.96 10.86 -6.65
CA ILE A 122 13.39 12.12 -6.04
C ILE A 122 14.83 12.47 -6.43
N GLY A 123 15.71 11.47 -6.50
CA GLY A 123 17.05 11.61 -7.03
C GLY A 123 17.05 12.14 -8.47
N GLU A 124 16.24 11.57 -9.36
CA GLU A 124 16.05 12.07 -10.73
C GLU A 124 15.51 13.51 -10.75
N LEU A 125 14.54 13.83 -9.88
CA LEU A 125 13.98 15.18 -9.77
C LEU A 125 15.06 16.23 -9.44
N ARG A 126 16.02 15.91 -8.56
CA ARG A 126 17.13 16.80 -8.21
C ARG A 126 18.02 17.17 -9.40
N HIS A 127 18.11 16.30 -10.40
CA HIS A 127 18.88 16.53 -11.63
C HIS A 127 18.15 17.38 -12.67
N THR A 128 16.91 17.80 -12.40
CA THR A 128 16.14 18.69 -13.29
C THR A 128 16.31 20.17 -12.92
N SER A 129 15.84 21.09 -13.79
CA SER A 129 15.76 22.53 -13.48
C SER A 129 14.56 22.88 -12.58
N TYR A 130 13.57 21.99 -12.49
CA TYR A 130 12.35 22.24 -11.74
C TYR A 130 12.59 22.24 -10.23
N ARG A 131 11.98 23.17 -9.51
CA ARG A 131 12.04 23.28 -8.04
C ARG A 131 10.64 23.33 -7.43
N PRO A 132 9.84 22.25 -7.58
CA PRO A 132 8.53 22.19 -6.94
C PRO A 132 8.67 22.04 -5.43
N ARG A 133 7.61 22.40 -4.68
CA ARG A 133 7.49 22.04 -3.27
C ARG A 133 7.19 20.53 -3.16
N VAL A 134 8.14 19.77 -2.63
CA VAL A 134 8.06 18.30 -2.55
C VAL A 134 7.64 17.86 -1.15
N CYS A 135 6.77 16.85 -1.08
CA CYS A 135 6.47 16.12 0.15
C CYS A 135 6.61 14.62 -0.09
N VAL A 136 7.19 13.90 0.87
CA VAL A 136 7.29 12.43 0.85
C VAL A 136 6.55 11.87 2.05
N LEU A 137 5.60 10.99 1.82
CA LEU A 137 4.86 10.29 2.87
C LEU A 137 5.47 8.90 3.07
N GLY A 138 5.74 8.57 4.32
CA GLY A 138 6.26 7.26 4.73
C GLY A 138 5.65 6.78 6.03
N SER A 139 5.95 5.54 6.39
CA SER A 139 5.50 4.94 7.65
C SER A 139 6.28 5.49 8.83
N ARG A 140 5.74 5.30 10.05
CA ARG A 140 6.47 5.64 11.28
C ARG A 140 7.72 4.77 11.47
N GLU A 141 7.73 3.55 10.95
CA GLU A 141 8.90 2.67 10.97
C GLU A 141 10.10 3.30 10.26
N GLN A 142 9.85 4.08 9.21
CA GLN A 142 10.88 4.72 8.39
C GLN A 142 11.24 6.12 8.91
N LEU A 143 10.25 6.92 9.32
CA LEU A 143 10.44 8.33 9.67
C LEU A 143 10.65 8.61 11.17
N CYS A 144 10.37 7.66 12.06
CA CYS A 144 10.49 7.91 13.50
C CYS A 144 11.95 7.84 13.97
N ILE A 145 12.37 8.87 14.72
CA ILE A 145 13.71 8.97 15.33
C ILE A 145 13.69 8.78 16.85
N HIS A 146 12.50 8.68 17.48
CA HIS A 146 12.40 8.50 18.92
C HIS A 146 12.83 7.08 19.33
N PRO A 147 13.81 6.91 20.22
CA PRO A 147 14.44 5.61 20.49
C PRO A 147 13.46 4.56 21.04
N GLU A 148 12.56 4.93 21.96
CA GLU A 148 11.57 3.99 22.53
C GLU A 148 10.53 3.50 21.52
N VAL A 149 10.17 4.36 20.56
CA VAL A 149 9.17 4.02 19.52
C VAL A 149 9.84 3.19 18.44
N LYS A 150 11.03 3.58 17.99
CA LYS A 150 11.78 2.88 16.94
C LYS A 150 12.19 1.46 17.31
N LYS A 151 12.37 1.16 18.61
CA LYS A 151 12.69 -0.18 19.11
C LYS A 151 11.55 -1.21 18.95
N GLN A 152 10.31 -0.77 18.73
CA GLN A 152 9.19 -1.69 18.64
C GLN A 152 9.17 -2.41 17.29
N GLU A 153 8.98 -3.73 17.30
CA GLU A 153 8.93 -4.56 16.09
C GLU A 153 7.59 -4.43 15.34
N SER A 154 6.49 -4.14 16.05
CA SER A 154 5.15 -4.04 15.47
C SER A 154 4.82 -2.61 15.06
N SER A 155 4.41 -2.42 13.79
CA SER A 155 3.92 -1.15 13.23
C SER A 155 2.83 -0.52 14.10
N HIS A 156 1.89 -1.34 14.57
CA HIS A 156 0.75 -0.88 15.36
C HIS A 156 1.18 -0.31 16.71
N MET A 157 2.12 -0.98 17.37
CA MET A 157 2.67 -0.51 18.65
C MET A 157 3.43 0.81 18.48
N GLN A 158 4.18 0.96 17.38
CA GLN A 158 4.83 2.22 17.05
C GLN A 158 3.84 3.36 16.88
N ILE A 159 2.74 3.13 16.15
CA ILE A 159 1.68 4.13 15.93
C ILE A 159 1.08 4.56 17.26
N HIS A 160 0.74 3.61 18.12
CA HIS A 160 0.12 3.91 19.39
C HIS A 160 1.05 4.66 20.35
N LEU A 161 2.25 4.15 20.61
CA LEU A 161 3.20 4.81 21.51
C LEU A 161 3.54 6.22 21.02
N CYS A 162 3.64 6.41 19.71
CA CYS A 162 3.78 7.73 19.11
C CYS A 162 2.59 8.64 19.45
N ARG A 163 1.34 8.18 19.24
CA ARG A 163 0.14 8.95 19.59
C ARG A 163 0.06 9.26 21.08
N LYS A 164 0.35 8.30 21.96
CA LYS A 164 0.38 8.48 23.42
C LYS A 164 1.38 9.56 23.82
N LYS A 165 2.61 9.50 23.29
CA LYS A 165 3.66 10.49 23.61
C LYS A 165 3.34 11.88 23.05
N VAL A 166 2.67 11.96 21.92
CA VAL A 166 2.20 13.23 21.34
C VAL A 166 1.07 13.82 22.19
N ALA A 167 0.08 13.01 22.58
CA ALA A 167 -1.03 13.45 23.42
C ALA A 167 -0.57 13.91 24.81
N SER A 168 0.40 13.21 25.42
CA SER A 168 1.00 13.61 26.70
C SER A 168 2.07 14.70 26.58
N ARG A 169 2.31 15.23 25.36
CA ARG A 169 3.39 16.19 25.04
C ARG A 169 4.77 15.76 25.54
N SER A 170 5.01 14.45 25.69
CA SER A 170 6.29 13.89 26.15
C SER A 170 7.29 13.63 25.02
N CYS A 171 6.86 13.74 23.75
CA CYS A 171 7.76 13.61 22.61
C CYS A 171 8.49 14.94 22.33
N HIS A 172 9.75 15.03 22.75
CA HIS A 172 10.60 16.22 22.50
C HIS A 172 10.65 16.63 21.02
N PHE A 173 10.79 15.65 20.12
CA PHE A 173 10.87 15.89 18.68
C PHE A 173 9.60 16.49 18.08
N TYR A 174 8.42 16.10 18.59
CA TYR A 174 7.14 16.61 18.10
C TYR A 174 6.90 18.04 18.57
N ASN A 175 7.14 18.30 19.86
CA ASN A 175 6.95 19.63 20.44
C ASN A 175 7.79 20.69 19.71
N ASN A 176 9.04 20.35 19.38
CA ASN A 176 9.93 21.25 18.64
C ASN A 176 9.46 21.50 17.19
N THR A 177 8.71 20.59 16.57
CA THR A 177 8.16 20.76 15.22
C THR A 177 7.06 21.82 15.18
N GLU A 178 6.26 21.92 16.24
CA GLU A 178 5.24 22.97 16.37
C GLU A 178 5.86 24.36 16.67
N GLU A 179 7.00 24.40 17.37
CA GLU A 179 7.63 25.65 17.81
C GLU A 179 8.59 26.28 16.78
N LYS A 180 9.27 25.47 15.96
CA LYS A 180 10.25 25.98 14.99
C LYS A 180 9.61 26.20 13.61
N SER A 181 9.52 27.45 13.17
CA SER A 181 9.08 27.85 11.82
C SER A 181 10.13 27.55 10.72
N LEU A 182 10.75 26.36 10.76
CA LEU A 182 11.70 25.89 9.74
C LEU A 182 10.98 25.38 8.48
N GLU A 183 9.65 25.42 8.44
CA GLU A 183 8.86 24.97 7.30
C GLU A 183 9.23 25.67 6.00
N GLN A 184 9.59 26.96 6.06
CA GLN A 184 9.86 27.76 4.88
C GLN A 184 11.26 27.48 4.28
N GLU A 185 12.26 27.20 5.11
CA GLU A 185 13.59 26.76 4.66
C GLU A 185 13.57 25.32 4.13
N LEU A 186 12.82 24.44 4.81
CA LEU A 186 12.71 23.03 4.44
C LEU A 186 11.83 22.81 3.22
N ALA A 187 10.80 23.63 3.01
CA ALA A 187 9.93 23.56 1.81
C ALA A 187 10.65 23.97 0.51
N ALA A 188 11.76 24.72 0.60
CA ALA A 188 12.55 25.12 -0.56
C ALA A 188 13.49 24.00 -1.05
N THR A 189 13.76 22.99 -0.22
CA THR A 189 14.69 21.89 -0.54
C THR A 189 13.93 20.63 -0.93
N ILE A 190 14.44 19.89 -1.91
CA ILE A 190 13.89 18.59 -2.29
C ILE A 190 14.43 17.53 -1.33
N LEU A 191 13.59 17.12 -0.36
CA LEU A 191 13.92 16.15 0.68
C LEU A 191 13.36 14.76 0.35
N ASP A 192 14.18 13.72 0.51
CA ASP A 192 13.74 12.32 0.58
C ASP A 192 13.57 11.86 2.04
N ILE A 193 13.21 10.60 2.29
CA ILE A 193 13.00 10.10 3.66
C ILE A 193 14.31 10.10 4.45
N GLU A 194 15.42 9.70 3.83
CA GLU A 194 16.73 9.66 4.47
C GLU A 194 17.18 11.07 4.89
N ASP A 195 16.97 12.07 4.04
CA ASP A 195 17.26 13.46 4.33
C ASP A 195 16.33 14.05 5.39
N LEU A 196 15.04 13.71 5.37
CA LEU A 196 14.09 14.09 6.43
C LEU A 196 14.53 13.54 7.79
N VAL A 197 14.99 12.29 7.85
CA VAL A 197 15.51 11.67 9.08
C VAL A 197 16.83 12.32 9.50
N ARG A 198 17.74 12.61 8.57
CA ARG A 198 19.01 13.30 8.86
C ARG A 198 18.76 14.68 9.47
N ARG A 199 17.94 15.49 8.79
CA ARG A 199 17.53 16.83 9.26
C ARG A 199 16.78 16.80 10.58
N GLY A 200 15.93 15.79 10.77
CA GLY A 200 15.22 15.58 12.03
C GLY A 200 16.17 15.34 13.20
N ASN A 201 17.26 14.60 12.99
CA ASN A 201 18.30 14.42 14.00
C ASN A 201 19.12 15.70 14.22
N GLU A 202 19.52 16.39 13.15
CA GLU A 202 20.30 17.65 13.22
C GLU A 202 19.57 18.75 13.98
N HIS A 203 18.27 18.95 13.70
CA HIS A 203 17.47 20.03 14.28
C HIS A 203 16.57 19.61 15.45
N SER A 204 16.63 18.32 15.84
CA SER A 204 15.75 17.69 16.86
C SER A 204 14.25 17.91 16.58
N LEU A 205 13.84 17.64 15.33
CA LEU A 205 12.47 17.75 14.82
C LEU A 205 11.90 16.38 14.48
N CYS A 206 10.58 16.20 14.59
CA CYS A 206 9.93 14.96 14.20
C CYS A 206 9.74 14.87 12.67
N PRO A 207 10.45 13.97 11.95
CA PRO A 207 10.33 13.88 10.48
C PRO A 207 8.94 13.47 10.01
N TYR A 208 8.24 12.63 10.79
CA TYR A 208 6.91 12.14 10.46
C TYR A 208 5.84 13.24 10.46
N TYR A 209 5.84 14.12 11.46
CA TYR A 209 4.87 15.22 11.49
C TYR A 209 5.29 16.36 10.57
N LEU A 210 6.59 16.61 10.44
CA LEU A 210 7.12 17.56 9.46
C LEU A 210 6.66 17.23 8.04
N SER A 211 6.75 15.97 7.60
CA SER A 211 6.29 15.60 6.25
C SER A 211 4.78 15.79 6.07
N ARG A 212 3.98 15.59 7.12
CA ARG A 212 2.53 15.84 7.11
C ARG A 212 2.17 17.32 7.00
N ASN A 213 2.93 18.20 7.65
CA ASN A 213 2.72 19.65 7.54
C ASN A 213 3.08 20.12 6.11
N LEU A 214 4.23 19.67 5.59
CA LEU A 214 4.68 19.98 4.23
C LEU A 214 3.68 19.56 3.15
N LYS A 215 2.92 18.47 3.37
CA LYS A 215 1.88 17.98 2.45
C LYS A 215 0.86 19.04 2.06
N GLN A 216 0.47 19.94 2.98
CA GLN A 216 -0.58 20.93 2.70
C GLN A 216 -0.15 21.90 1.58
N ARG A 217 1.12 22.32 1.63
CA ARG A 217 1.74 23.26 0.69
C ARG A 217 2.47 22.57 -0.47
N ALA A 218 2.49 21.24 -0.51
CA ALA A 218 3.21 20.50 -1.54
C ALA A 218 2.57 20.64 -2.94
N ASP A 219 3.43 20.73 -3.93
CA ASP A 219 3.10 20.73 -5.35
C ASP A 219 3.05 19.29 -5.89
N ILE A 220 4.00 18.47 -5.43
CA ILE A 220 4.12 17.04 -5.74
C ILE A 220 4.29 16.25 -4.43
N ILE A 221 3.52 15.17 -4.30
CA ILE A 221 3.52 14.27 -3.14
C ILE A 221 3.97 12.88 -3.58
N PHE A 222 5.07 12.39 -3.04
CA PHE A 222 5.56 11.03 -3.24
C PHE A 222 5.04 10.12 -2.14
N LEU A 223 4.44 8.98 -2.50
CA LEU A 223 3.90 8.03 -1.55
C LEU A 223 3.87 6.60 -2.11
N PRO A 224 3.69 5.56 -1.27
CA PRO A 224 3.54 4.20 -1.77
C PRO A 224 2.09 3.90 -2.22
N TYR A 225 1.91 2.93 -3.11
CA TYR A 225 0.59 2.56 -3.67
C TYR A 225 -0.51 2.32 -2.64
N ASN A 226 -0.19 1.64 -1.54
CA ASN A 226 -1.15 1.31 -0.50
C ASN A 226 -1.76 2.58 0.12
N TYR A 227 -1.03 3.69 0.21
CA TYR A 227 -1.57 4.93 0.78
C TYR A 227 -2.64 5.57 -0.11
N LEU A 228 -2.63 5.25 -1.40
CA LEU A 228 -3.68 5.68 -2.34
C LEU A 228 -4.80 4.69 -2.50
N LEU A 229 -4.53 3.39 -2.50
CA LEU A 229 -5.56 2.38 -2.79
C LEU A 229 -6.36 2.00 -1.54
N ASP A 230 -5.73 2.00 -0.36
CA ASP A 230 -6.40 1.73 0.90
C ASP A 230 -7.12 2.97 1.43
N ALA A 231 -8.45 2.87 1.58
CA ALA A 231 -9.28 3.94 2.12
C ALA A 231 -8.92 4.31 3.57
N LYS A 232 -8.51 3.34 4.39
CA LYS A 232 -8.08 3.59 5.78
C LYS A 232 -6.80 4.42 5.79
N SER A 233 -5.81 4.04 5.00
CA SER A 233 -4.55 4.79 4.85
C SER A 233 -4.77 6.19 4.29
N ARG A 234 -5.64 6.34 3.27
CA ARG A 234 -6.01 7.67 2.73
C ARG A 234 -6.57 8.59 3.82
N ARG A 235 -7.53 8.10 4.63
CA ARG A 235 -8.12 8.86 5.74
C ARG A 235 -7.08 9.19 6.81
N ALA A 236 -6.25 8.22 7.20
CA ALA A 236 -5.22 8.40 8.23
C ALA A 236 -4.17 9.46 7.86
N HIS A 237 -3.82 9.56 6.57
CA HIS A 237 -2.90 10.57 6.04
C HIS A 237 -3.61 11.83 5.52
N SER A 238 -4.95 11.88 5.58
CA SER A 238 -5.82 12.97 5.09
C SER A 238 -5.48 13.38 3.65
N ILE A 239 -5.34 12.40 2.75
CA ILE A 239 -5.00 12.63 1.35
C ILE A 239 -6.28 13.07 0.62
N ASP A 240 -6.32 14.33 0.18
CA ASP A 240 -7.37 14.83 -0.70
C ASP A 240 -7.02 14.53 -2.16
N LEU A 241 -7.95 13.86 -2.84
CA LEU A 241 -7.80 13.42 -4.24
C LEU A 241 -8.57 14.29 -5.22
N LYS A 242 -9.43 15.20 -4.74
CA LYS A 242 -10.28 16.03 -5.60
C LYS A 242 -9.43 16.96 -6.48
N GLY A 243 -9.59 16.84 -7.80
CA GLY A 243 -8.87 17.65 -8.78
C GLY A 243 -7.36 17.34 -8.89
N THR A 244 -6.87 16.28 -8.23
CA THR A 244 -5.46 15.88 -8.25
C THR A 244 -5.09 15.04 -9.48
N VAL A 245 -3.82 15.09 -9.89
CA VAL A 245 -3.25 14.19 -10.90
C VAL A 245 -2.58 13.04 -10.17
N VAL A 246 -3.05 11.81 -10.39
CA VAL A 246 -2.49 10.60 -9.76
C VAL A 246 -1.64 9.85 -10.78
N ILE A 247 -0.41 9.54 -10.40
CA ILE A 247 0.54 8.83 -11.25
C ILE A 247 0.97 7.55 -10.52
N PHE A 248 0.82 6.40 -11.17
CA PHE A 248 1.36 5.13 -10.70
C PHE A 248 2.56 4.76 -11.56
N ASP A 249 3.76 4.78 -10.97
CA ASP A 249 5.00 4.39 -11.62
C ASP A 249 5.44 2.97 -11.24
N GLU A 250 5.89 2.20 -12.23
CA GLU A 250 6.04 0.74 -12.14
C GLU A 250 4.69 0.04 -11.87
N ALA A 251 3.67 0.44 -12.65
CA ALA A 251 2.27 0.04 -12.50
C ALA A 251 1.94 -1.44 -12.81
N HIS A 252 2.93 -2.29 -13.09
CA HIS A 252 2.71 -3.71 -13.41
C HIS A 252 2.19 -4.54 -12.21
N ASN A 253 2.22 -4.00 -11.00
CA ASN A 253 1.64 -4.65 -9.81
C ASN A 253 0.36 -3.97 -9.31
N VAL A 254 -0.15 -2.92 -9.99
CA VAL A 254 -1.31 -2.17 -9.49
C VAL A 254 -2.54 -3.05 -9.39
N GLU A 255 -2.75 -3.97 -10.34
CA GLU A 255 -3.83 -4.97 -10.29
C GLU A 255 -3.79 -5.76 -8.97
N LYS A 256 -2.68 -6.45 -8.73
CA LYS A 256 -2.49 -7.25 -7.53
C LYS A 256 -2.62 -6.43 -6.25
N MET A 257 -2.12 -5.20 -6.22
CA MET A 257 -2.27 -4.32 -5.05
C MET A 257 -3.73 -3.90 -4.81
N CYS A 258 -4.49 -3.63 -5.88
CA CYS A 258 -5.92 -3.33 -5.80
C CYS A 258 -6.71 -4.51 -5.22
N GLU A 259 -6.38 -5.73 -5.64
CA GLU A 259 -7.00 -6.97 -5.15
C GLU A 259 -6.62 -7.26 -3.69
N GLU A 260 -5.33 -7.22 -3.36
CA GLU A 260 -4.82 -7.49 -2.00
C GLU A 260 -5.37 -6.49 -0.98
N THR A 261 -5.45 -5.20 -1.32
CA THR A 261 -5.95 -4.16 -0.41
C THR A 261 -7.45 -4.33 -0.10
N ALA A 262 -8.19 -4.91 -1.05
CA ALA A 262 -9.61 -5.18 -0.92
C ALA A 262 -9.92 -6.58 -0.37
N SER A 263 -8.89 -7.39 -0.10
CA SER A 263 -9.02 -8.78 0.35
C SER A 263 -8.58 -8.95 1.79
N PHE A 264 -9.10 -9.96 2.47
CA PHE A 264 -8.63 -10.33 3.81
C PHE A 264 -8.77 -11.83 4.09
N ASP A 265 -7.96 -12.31 5.02
CA ASP A 265 -8.07 -13.65 5.60
C ASP A 265 -8.23 -13.53 7.12
N LEU A 266 -9.33 -14.05 7.67
CA LEU A 266 -9.61 -14.11 9.10
C LEU A 266 -9.29 -15.52 9.61
N THR A 267 -8.27 -15.64 10.45
CA THR A 267 -7.87 -16.92 11.02
C THR A 267 -8.52 -17.15 12.39
N PRO A 268 -8.65 -18.41 12.84
CA PRO A 268 -9.12 -18.71 14.19
C PRO A 268 -8.24 -18.05 15.28
N HIS A 269 -6.93 -17.93 15.02
CA HIS A 269 -6.01 -17.29 15.94
C HIS A 269 -6.29 -15.79 16.12
N ASP A 270 -6.70 -15.10 15.06
CA ASP A 270 -7.04 -13.67 15.13
C ASP A 270 -8.28 -13.44 15.99
N LEU A 271 -9.30 -14.30 15.84
CA LEU A 271 -10.52 -14.25 16.65
C LEU A 271 -10.25 -14.60 18.11
N ALA A 272 -9.52 -15.68 18.36
CA ALA A 272 -9.12 -16.10 19.71
C ALA A 272 -8.32 -15.00 20.42
N SER A 273 -7.34 -14.38 19.73
CA SER A 273 -6.57 -13.26 20.28
C SER A 273 -7.46 -12.05 20.60
N GLY A 274 -8.51 -11.79 19.81
CA GLY A 274 -9.48 -10.74 20.12
C GLY A 274 -10.35 -11.07 21.34
N LEU A 275 -10.82 -12.31 21.44
CA LEU A 275 -11.61 -12.80 22.56
C LEU A 275 -10.84 -12.80 23.89
N ASP A 276 -9.59 -13.29 23.89
CA ASP A 276 -8.72 -13.30 25.07
C ASP A 276 -8.54 -11.89 25.66
N VAL A 277 -8.42 -10.89 24.79
CA VAL A 277 -8.31 -9.48 25.17
C VAL A 277 -9.60 -8.95 25.80
N LEU A 278 -10.76 -9.29 25.24
CA LEU A 278 -12.05 -8.90 25.82
C LEU A 278 -12.29 -9.59 27.16
N ASP A 279 -11.86 -10.84 27.32
CA ASP A 279 -12.01 -11.61 28.55
C ASP A 279 -11.21 -11.01 29.69
N GLN A 280 -9.96 -10.65 29.41
CA GLN A 280 -9.10 -9.94 30.37
C GLN A 280 -9.72 -8.60 30.78
N LEU A 281 -10.25 -7.83 29.81
CA LEU A 281 -10.92 -6.56 30.11
C LEU A 281 -12.18 -6.74 30.96
N LEU A 282 -12.99 -7.75 30.68
CA LEU A 282 -14.19 -8.06 31.48
C LEU A 282 -13.83 -8.45 32.91
N GLU A 283 -12.82 -9.30 33.09
CA GLU A 283 -12.35 -9.69 34.42
C GLU A 283 -11.83 -8.50 35.23
N GLU A 284 -11.07 -7.62 34.60
CA GLU A 284 -10.51 -6.44 35.25
C GLU A 284 -11.58 -5.42 35.63
N GLN A 285 -12.53 -5.14 34.73
CA GLN A 285 -13.64 -4.24 35.03
C GLN A 285 -14.56 -4.81 36.13
N THR A 286 -14.73 -6.14 36.17
CA THR A 286 -15.49 -6.81 37.24
C THR A 286 -14.74 -6.72 38.58
N LYS A 287 -13.42 -6.93 38.60
CA LYS A 287 -12.59 -6.77 39.79
C LYS A 287 -12.57 -5.31 40.28
N ALA A 288 -12.50 -4.34 39.37
CA ALA A 288 -12.55 -2.91 39.69
C ALA A 288 -13.92 -2.50 40.24
N ALA A 289 -15.01 -3.01 39.68
CA ALA A 289 -16.36 -2.79 40.21
C ALA A 289 -16.53 -3.37 41.62
N GLN A 290 -15.95 -4.54 41.91
CA GLN A 290 -15.96 -5.16 43.23
C GLN A 290 -15.07 -4.43 44.26
N GLN A 291 -13.99 -3.78 43.82
CA GLN A 291 -13.08 -3.01 44.69
C GLN A 291 -13.54 -1.56 44.90
N GLY A 292 -14.27 -0.98 43.94
CA GLY A 292 -14.81 0.39 44.00
C GLY A 292 -15.92 0.59 45.04
N GLU A 293 -16.58 -0.48 45.51
CA GLU A 293 -17.53 -0.40 46.63
C GLU A 293 -16.84 -0.29 48.01
N LEU A 294 -15.51 -0.43 48.10
CA LEU A 294 -14.77 -0.44 49.38
C LEU A 294 -13.78 0.73 49.59
N HIS A 295 -13.59 1.62 48.61
CA HIS A 295 -12.66 2.76 48.75
C HIS A 295 -13.26 4.05 48.20
N VAL A 296 -14.06 4.73 49.02
CA VAL A 296 -14.28 6.18 48.88
C VAL A 296 -13.05 6.86 49.48
N GLU A 297 -12.50 7.83 48.74
CA GLU A 297 -11.42 8.76 49.07
C GLU A 297 -10.00 8.47 48.50
N PHE A 298 -9.55 9.47 47.74
CA PHE A 298 -8.18 9.86 47.39
C PHE A 298 -7.44 9.11 46.26
N SER A 299 -7.67 9.52 45.01
CA SER A 299 -6.58 9.62 44.00
C SER A 299 -6.92 10.63 42.91
N SER A 300 -6.30 11.81 42.99
CA SER A 300 -6.27 12.79 41.90
C SER A 300 -5.14 12.45 40.93
N ALA A 301 -5.43 11.62 39.93
CA ALA A 301 -4.66 11.54 38.70
C ALA A 301 -5.64 11.15 37.60
N ALA A 302 -5.78 12.01 36.59
CA ALA A 302 -6.64 11.77 35.44
C ALA A 302 -6.09 10.61 34.61
N ASP A 303 -6.44 9.37 34.99
CA ASP A 303 -6.30 8.22 34.11
C ASP A 303 -7.35 8.34 33.00
N PRO A 304 -7.00 8.06 31.74
CA PRO A 304 -7.99 7.96 30.66
C PRO A 304 -8.83 6.71 30.90
N GLY A 305 -9.87 6.84 31.70
CA GLY A 305 -10.85 5.79 31.93
C GLY A 305 -11.44 5.30 30.61
N LEU A 306 -11.67 3.99 30.51
CA LEU A 306 -12.42 3.39 29.42
C LEU A 306 -13.87 3.91 29.54
N HIS A 307 -14.30 4.78 28.63
CA HIS A 307 -15.67 5.34 28.60
C HIS A 307 -16.74 4.33 28.15
N LEU A 308 -16.42 3.04 28.14
CA LEU A 308 -17.30 1.98 27.65
C LEU A 308 -17.90 1.23 28.83
N GLU A 309 -19.22 1.02 28.79
CA GLU A 309 -19.90 0.25 29.83
C GLU A 309 -19.53 -1.24 29.74
N LEU A 310 -19.56 -1.92 30.89
CA LEU A 310 -19.32 -3.37 30.99
C LEU A 310 -20.25 -4.17 30.06
N GLN A 311 -21.46 -3.63 29.81
CA GLN A 311 -22.43 -4.21 28.88
C GLN A 311 -21.96 -4.17 27.43
N ASP A 312 -21.24 -3.14 27.00
CA ASP A 312 -20.79 -2.99 25.61
C ASP A 312 -19.60 -3.89 25.29
N ILE A 313 -18.69 -4.08 26.26
CA ILE A 313 -17.62 -5.07 26.15
C ILE A 313 -18.22 -6.49 26.03
N ALA A 314 -19.24 -6.79 26.84
CA ALA A 314 -19.95 -8.07 26.77
C ALA A 314 -20.72 -8.27 25.44
N LYS A 315 -21.32 -7.20 24.89
CA LYS A 315 -21.93 -7.23 23.55
C LYS A 315 -20.89 -7.56 22.48
N LEU A 316 -19.73 -6.90 22.49
CA LEU A 316 -18.64 -7.18 21.55
C LEU A 316 -18.12 -8.62 21.65
N LYS A 317 -17.93 -9.13 22.86
CA LYS A 317 -17.57 -10.54 23.09
C LYS A 317 -18.62 -11.48 22.49
N THR A 318 -19.91 -11.18 22.71
CA THR A 318 -21.02 -11.98 22.16
C THR A 318 -21.03 -11.97 20.64
N ILE A 319 -20.77 -10.82 20.01
CA ILE A 319 -20.65 -10.68 18.55
C ILE A 319 -19.52 -11.56 18.02
N LEU A 320 -18.33 -11.52 18.65
CA LEU A 320 -17.18 -12.32 18.23
C LEU A 320 -17.42 -13.82 18.38
N LEU A 321 -18.03 -14.27 19.48
CA LEU A 321 -18.39 -15.67 19.68
C LEU A 321 -19.43 -16.15 18.65
N ARG A 322 -20.39 -15.30 18.28
CA ARG A 322 -21.36 -15.62 17.22
C ARG A 322 -20.71 -15.69 15.86
N LEU A 323 -19.76 -14.80 15.57
CA LEU A 323 -19.00 -14.84 14.32
C LEU A 323 -18.17 -16.13 14.21
N GLU A 324 -17.46 -16.50 15.27
CA GLU A 324 -16.72 -17.77 15.35
C GLU A 324 -17.67 -18.97 15.15
N GLY A 325 -18.79 -18.98 15.87
CA GLY A 325 -19.81 -20.03 15.74
C GLY A 325 -20.42 -20.13 14.34
N ALA A 326 -20.67 -19.00 13.68
CA ALA A 326 -21.21 -18.95 12.32
C ALA A 326 -20.20 -19.52 11.30
N ILE A 327 -18.92 -19.19 11.43
CA ILE A 327 -17.85 -19.75 10.59
C ILE A 327 -17.72 -21.26 10.82
N ASP A 328 -17.77 -21.69 12.08
CA ASP A 328 -17.67 -23.10 12.46
C ASP A 328 -18.91 -23.94 12.10
N ALA A 329 -20.07 -23.32 11.88
CA ALA A 329 -21.27 -23.99 11.41
C ALA A 329 -21.20 -24.39 9.92
N VAL A 330 -20.33 -23.76 9.12
CA VAL A 330 -20.26 -24.02 7.66
C VAL A 330 -19.71 -25.42 7.36
N GLU A 331 -20.53 -26.32 6.81
CA GLU A 331 -20.10 -27.67 6.48
C GLU A 331 -19.02 -27.68 5.38
N LEU A 332 -17.90 -28.38 5.63
CA LEU A 332 -16.79 -28.53 4.69
C LEU A 332 -16.85 -29.91 4.02
N PRO A 333 -16.55 -30.01 2.71
CA PRO A 333 -16.42 -31.30 2.03
C PRO A 333 -15.21 -32.07 2.60
N GLY A 334 -15.36 -33.37 2.82
CA GLY A 334 -14.39 -34.23 3.53
C GLY A 334 -12.99 -34.39 2.91
N ASN A 335 -12.70 -33.71 1.78
CA ASN A 335 -11.45 -33.82 1.04
C ASN A 335 -10.37 -32.80 1.47
N HIS A 336 -10.49 -32.19 2.66
CA HIS A 336 -9.68 -31.04 3.09
C HIS A 336 -9.74 -29.82 2.15
N SER A 337 -10.63 -29.83 1.16
CA SER A 337 -10.90 -28.70 0.27
C SER A 337 -11.89 -27.76 0.94
N GLY A 338 -11.65 -26.45 0.86
CA GLY A 338 -12.60 -25.45 1.36
C GLY A 338 -13.88 -25.34 0.53
N VAL A 339 -14.86 -24.60 1.04
CA VAL A 339 -16.10 -24.23 0.35
C VAL A 339 -16.00 -22.81 -0.19
N THR A 340 -16.36 -22.62 -1.46
CA THR A 340 -16.42 -21.29 -2.09
C THR A 340 -17.88 -20.87 -2.27
N LYS A 341 -18.21 -19.66 -1.80
CA LYS A 341 -19.52 -19.03 -1.87
C LYS A 341 -19.41 -17.69 -2.64
N PRO A 342 -20.53 -17.15 -3.17
CA PRO A 342 -20.53 -15.83 -3.79
C PRO A 342 -20.18 -14.73 -2.78
N GLY A 343 -19.63 -13.61 -3.26
CA GLY A 343 -19.23 -12.49 -2.40
C GLY A 343 -20.34 -11.94 -1.50
N SER A 344 -21.62 -12.06 -1.88
CA SER A 344 -22.77 -11.63 -1.07
C SER A 344 -22.95 -12.41 0.23
N TYR A 345 -22.45 -13.66 0.29
CA TYR A 345 -22.57 -14.52 1.47
C TYR A 345 -21.91 -13.92 2.71
N ILE A 346 -20.92 -13.03 2.54
CA ILE A 346 -20.26 -12.36 3.67
C ILE A 346 -21.25 -11.55 4.50
N PHE A 347 -22.26 -10.94 3.87
CA PHE A 347 -23.26 -10.14 4.56
C PHE A 347 -24.24 -11.00 5.35
N GLU A 348 -24.57 -12.20 4.86
CA GLU A 348 -25.38 -13.18 5.58
C GLU A 348 -24.62 -13.68 6.82
N LEU A 349 -23.37 -14.08 6.63
CA LEU A 349 -22.49 -14.55 7.71
C LEU A 349 -22.29 -13.47 8.80
N PHE A 350 -22.06 -12.22 8.39
CA PHE A 350 -21.88 -11.10 9.32
C PHE A 350 -23.19 -10.72 10.02
N ALA A 351 -24.33 -10.82 9.33
CA ALA A 351 -25.64 -10.58 9.93
C ALA A 351 -25.98 -11.59 11.03
N GLU A 352 -25.59 -12.87 10.90
CA GLU A 352 -25.73 -13.87 11.97
C GLU A 352 -24.98 -13.45 13.26
N ALA A 353 -23.83 -12.80 13.08
CA ALA A 353 -23.06 -12.21 14.18
C ALA A 353 -23.56 -10.82 14.63
N GLN A 354 -24.67 -10.31 14.08
CA GLN A 354 -25.19 -8.95 14.30
C GLN A 354 -24.30 -7.81 13.78
N ILE A 355 -23.38 -8.11 12.87
CA ILE A 355 -22.55 -7.13 12.17
C ILE A 355 -23.29 -6.73 10.88
N THR A 356 -23.85 -5.53 10.87
CA THR A 356 -24.67 -5.01 9.76
C THR A 356 -24.24 -3.58 9.43
N LEU A 357 -24.73 -3.03 8.31
CA LEU A 357 -24.46 -1.65 7.92
C LEU A 357 -24.89 -0.64 9.00
N GLN A 358 -25.96 -0.94 9.76
CA GLN A 358 -26.46 -0.08 10.83
C GLN A 358 -25.61 -0.19 12.11
N THR A 359 -25.14 -1.39 12.44
CA THR A 359 -24.37 -1.64 13.67
C THR A 359 -22.87 -1.37 13.49
N LYS A 360 -22.36 -1.26 12.26
CA LYS A 360 -20.91 -1.10 11.98
C LYS A 360 -20.29 0.08 12.72
N GLY A 361 -20.96 1.24 12.77
CA GLY A 361 -20.42 2.46 13.37
C GLY A 361 -20.11 2.25 14.85
N CYS A 362 -21.13 1.83 15.61
CA CYS A 362 -20.98 1.54 17.03
C CYS A 362 -19.92 0.46 17.31
N ILE A 363 -19.86 -0.60 16.49
CA ILE A 363 -18.86 -1.67 16.66
C ILE A 363 -17.44 -1.12 16.45
N LEU A 364 -17.23 -0.35 15.38
CA LEU A 364 -15.92 0.25 15.09
C LEU A 364 -15.49 1.24 16.18
N ASP A 365 -16.41 2.08 16.66
CA ASP A 365 -16.11 3.04 17.74
C ASP A 365 -15.74 2.32 19.04
N SER A 366 -16.46 1.26 19.41
CA SER A 366 -16.15 0.47 20.61
C SER A 366 -14.82 -0.28 20.48
N LEU A 367 -14.53 -0.85 19.30
CA LEU A 367 -13.22 -1.47 19.02
C LEU A 367 -12.08 -0.46 19.12
N ASP A 368 -12.25 0.73 18.52
CA ASP A 368 -11.25 1.79 18.55
C ASP A 368 -11.00 2.29 19.99
N GLN A 369 -12.03 2.45 20.81
CA GLN A 369 -11.89 2.81 22.22
C GLN A 369 -11.13 1.75 23.02
N ILE A 370 -11.46 0.46 22.83
CA ILE A 370 -10.77 -0.66 23.49
C ILE A 370 -9.30 -0.71 23.08
N ILE A 371 -9.02 -0.61 21.78
CA ILE A 371 -7.65 -0.63 21.24
C ILE A 371 -6.85 0.55 21.82
N GLN A 372 -7.45 1.74 21.89
CA GLN A 372 -6.80 2.93 22.47
C GLN A 372 -6.52 2.77 23.97
N TYR A 373 -7.46 2.22 24.74
CA TYR A 373 -7.31 1.99 26.17
C TYR A 373 -6.20 0.97 26.47
N LEU A 374 -6.25 -0.19 25.82
CA LEU A 374 -5.29 -1.27 26.05
C LEU A 374 -3.88 -0.85 25.71
N ALA A 375 -3.71 -0.16 24.59
CA ALA A 375 -2.42 0.31 24.20
C ALA A 375 -1.91 1.42 25.14
N GLY A 376 -2.80 2.11 25.86
CA GLY A 376 -2.49 3.08 26.92
C GLY A 376 -1.80 2.49 28.15
N ARG A 377 -1.90 1.17 28.39
CA ARG A 377 -1.39 0.51 29.61
C ARG A 377 0.12 0.23 29.58
N THR A 378 0.73 0.24 30.76
CA THR A 378 2.14 -0.11 31.01
C THR A 378 2.23 -1.46 31.75
N GLY A 379 1.57 -2.51 31.24
CA GLY A 379 1.50 -3.85 31.84
C GLY A 379 1.96 -4.96 30.89
N PRO A 380 1.97 -6.24 31.35
CA PRO A 380 2.34 -7.39 30.53
C PRO A 380 1.49 -7.44 29.25
N TRP A 381 2.18 -7.57 28.12
CA TRP A 381 1.66 -7.28 26.79
C TRP A 381 0.50 -8.17 26.36
N THR A 382 -0.59 -7.54 25.96
CA THR A 382 -1.70 -8.17 25.25
C THR A 382 -1.69 -7.69 23.81
N SER A 383 -1.67 -8.62 22.86
CA SER A 383 -1.65 -8.29 21.43
C SER A 383 -3.03 -7.82 21.00
N THR A 384 -3.17 -6.53 20.64
CA THR A 384 -4.42 -5.97 20.09
C THR A 384 -4.61 -6.26 18.60
N ALA A 385 -3.73 -7.06 18.00
CA ALA A 385 -3.70 -7.33 16.56
C ALA A 385 -5.02 -7.95 16.07
N GLY A 386 -5.63 -8.86 16.83
CA GLY A 386 -6.91 -9.49 16.47
C GLY A 386 -8.07 -8.50 16.37
N LEU A 387 -8.23 -7.63 17.37
CA LEU A 387 -9.28 -6.59 17.37
C LEU A 387 -9.07 -5.56 16.24
N GLN A 388 -7.82 -5.19 15.97
CA GLN A 388 -7.51 -4.27 14.87
C GLN A 388 -7.84 -4.90 13.52
N LYS A 389 -7.50 -6.18 13.34
CA LYS A 389 -7.81 -6.90 12.10
C LYS A 389 -9.32 -7.01 11.89
N LEU A 390 -10.09 -7.24 12.95
CA LEU A 390 -11.55 -7.22 12.90
C LEU A 390 -12.10 -5.85 12.47
N SER A 391 -11.58 -4.76 13.05
CA SER A 391 -11.95 -3.39 12.64
C SER A 391 -11.70 -3.17 11.15
N ASP A 392 -10.54 -3.63 10.65
CA ASP A 392 -10.16 -3.48 9.24
C ASP A 392 -11.06 -4.32 8.32
N ILE A 393 -11.39 -5.55 8.72
CA ILE A 393 -12.31 -6.43 8.00
C ILE A 393 -13.71 -5.80 7.89
N ILE A 394 -14.25 -5.28 8.98
CA ILE A 394 -15.56 -4.61 9.00
C ILE A 394 -15.52 -3.39 8.07
N GLN A 395 -14.44 -2.61 8.09
CA GLN A 395 -14.28 -1.50 7.17
C GLN A 395 -14.27 -1.99 5.72
N ILE A 396 -13.48 -3.00 5.36
CA ILE A 396 -13.40 -3.55 3.99
C ILE A 396 -14.78 -4.00 3.48
N VAL A 397 -15.51 -4.80 4.27
CA VAL A 397 -16.81 -5.35 3.86
C VAL A 397 -17.87 -4.26 3.64
N PHE A 398 -17.84 -3.20 4.45
CA PHE A 398 -18.84 -2.11 4.41
C PHE A 398 -18.31 -0.79 3.83
N THR A 399 -17.22 -0.82 3.04
CA THR A 399 -16.62 0.38 2.41
C THR A 399 -17.53 0.99 1.32
N ALA A 400 -18.44 0.21 0.74
CA ALA A 400 -19.37 0.71 -0.26
C ALA A 400 -20.53 1.48 0.40
N GLU A 401 -20.34 2.77 0.64
CA GLU A 401 -21.49 3.67 0.79
C GLU A 401 -22.22 3.77 -0.57
N PRO A 402 -23.53 3.48 -0.64
CA PRO A 402 -24.32 3.97 -1.76
C PRO A 402 -24.36 5.49 -1.66
N ALA A 403 -24.19 6.18 -2.79
CA ALA A 403 -24.50 7.60 -2.88
C ALA A 403 -25.94 7.82 -2.35
N GLU A 404 -26.11 8.86 -1.54
CA GLU A 404 -27.37 9.22 -0.89
C GLU A 404 -28.57 9.05 -1.83
N GLY A 405 -29.53 8.18 -1.47
CA GLY A 405 -30.80 8.01 -2.17
C GLY A 405 -31.08 6.65 -2.82
N VAL A 406 -30.17 5.67 -2.76
CA VAL A 406 -30.46 4.30 -3.26
C VAL A 406 -30.88 3.37 -2.11
N PRO A 407 -32.02 2.65 -2.21
CA PRO A 407 -32.50 1.76 -1.17
C PRO A 407 -31.49 0.65 -0.82
N SER A 408 -31.39 0.32 0.47
CA SER A 408 -30.50 -0.70 1.06
C SER A 408 -30.70 -2.12 0.51
N SER A 409 -31.75 -2.38 -0.27
CA SER A 409 -31.98 -3.64 -0.98
C SER A 409 -31.19 -3.75 -2.30
N MET A 410 -30.44 -2.71 -2.69
CA MET A 410 -29.55 -2.69 -3.84
C MET A 410 -28.10 -2.40 -3.43
N VAL A 411 -27.58 -3.12 -2.42
CA VAL A 411 -26.12 -3.30 -2.32
C VAL A 411 -25.69 -3.96 -3.63
N GLY A 412 -25.03 -3.16 -4.48
CA GLY A 412 -25.08 -3.32 -5.92
C GLY A 412 -24.65 -4.72 -6.43
N PRO A 413 -25.21 -5.18 -7.57
CA PRO A 413 -24.84 -6.43 -8.25
C PRO A 413 -23.33 -6.64 -8.49
N GLY A 414 -22.51 -5.59 -8.34
CA GLY A 414 -21.06 -5.64 -8.53
C GLY A 414 -20.28 -6.38 -7.43
N VAL A 415 -20.70 -6.35 -6.16
CA VAL A 415 -19.96 -7.02 -5.07
C VAL A 415 -20.01 -8.55 -5.23
N SER A 416 -21.15 -9.09 -5.66
CA SER A 416 -21.33 -10.53 -5.91
C SER A 416 -20.48 -11.05 -7.08
N GLN A 417 -20.12 -10.18 -8.03
CA GLN A 417 -19.31 -10.54 -9.20
C GLN A 417 -17.82 -10.39 -8.94
N SER A 418 -17.41 -9.35 -8.21
CA SER A 418 -15.99 -9.04 -7.95
C SER A 418 -15.39 -9.83 -6.79
N TYR A 419 -16.19 -10.32 -5.85
CA TYR A 419 -15.70 -10.99 -4.64
C TYR A 419 -16.14 -12.45 -4.55
N LYS A 420 -15.30 -13.26 -3.88
CA LYS A 420 -15.66 -14.61 -3.42
C LYS A 420 -15.34 -14.78 -1.94
N VAL A 421 -16.18 -15.54 -1.26
CA VAL A 421 -15.93 -16.01 0.10
C VAL A 421 -15.43 -17.44 0.00
N HIS A 422 -14.29 -17.74 0.63
CA HIS A 422 -13.76 -19.09 0.71
C HIS A 422 -13.53 -19.46 2.18
N ILE A 423 -14.05 -20.60 2.61
CA ILE A 423 -13.89 -21.10 3.98
C ILE A 423 -13.17 -22.44 3.90
N HIS A 424 -12.01 -22.54 4.55
CA HIS A 424 -11.17 -23.73 4.49
C HIS A 424 -10.57 -24.07 5.86
N PRO A 425 -10.15 -25.32 6.11
CA PRO A 425 -9.52 -25.66 7.38
C PRO A 425 -8.18 -24.93 7.51
N ASP A 426 -7.81 -24.54 8.73
CA ASP A 426 -6.50 -23.95 9.01
C ASP A 426 -5.38 -24.99 8.84
N VAL A 427 -4.61 -24.86 7.74
CA VAL A 427 -3.46 -25.72 7.41
C VAL A 427 -2.15 -25.17 8.01
N GLY A 428 -2.16 -23.97 8.59
CA GLY A 428 -0.98 -23.28 9.12
C GLY A 428 -0.28 -24.04 10.24
N HIS A 429 -1.04 -24.77 11.05
CA HIS A 429 -0.51 -25.59 12.15
C HIS A 429 0.29 -26.82 11.70
N GLN A 430 0.05 -27.37 10.49
CA GLN A 430 0.83 -28.51 10.01
C GLN A 430 2.30 -28.15 9.71
N ARG A 431 2.59 -26.90 9.34
CA ARG A 431 3.97 -26.47 9.02
C ARG A 431 4.83 -26.18 10.26
N LYS A 432 4.24 -25.79 11.40
CA LYS A 432 4.99 -25.57 12.66
C LYS A 432 5.08 -26.82 13.54
N ALA A 433 4.09 -27.71 13.51
CA ALA A 433 4.06 -28.91 14.35
C ALA A 433 5.14 -29.96 14.00
N GLN A 434 5.76 -29.90 12.82
CA GLN A 434 6.87 -30.81 12.48
C GLN A 434 8.20 -30.46 13.17
N ARG A 435 8.27 -29.41 14.01
CA ARG A 435 9.54 -28.97 14.62
C ARG A 435 9.59 -28.78 16.13
N SER A 436 8.53 -29.07 16.90
CA SER A 436 8.62 -29.01 18.37
C SER A 436 7.65 -29.95 19.08
N ASP A 437 8.25 -30.93 19.75
CA ASP A 437 7.83 -31.63 20.97
C ASP A 437 6.54 -32.46 20.99
N ALA A 438 6.77 -33.78 20.93
CA ALA A 438 5.81 -34.87 21.00
C ALA A 438 5.30 -35.19 22.42
N TRP A 439 5.15 -34.22 23.33
CA TRP A 439 4.76 -34.54 24.71
C TRP A 439 3.81 -33.55 25.40
N ASN A 440 2.76 -33.09 24.72
CA ASN A 440 1.58 -32.54 25.38
C ASN A 440 0.32 -32.77 24.53
N SER A 441 -0.20 -34.00 24.55
CA SER A 441 -1.51 -34.33 24.00
C SER A 441 -2.59 -34.15 25.07
N THR A 442 -3.09 -32.93 25.25
CA THR A 442 -4.35 -32.67 25.94
C THR A 442 -5.31 -31.96 24.99
N ALA A 443 -6.43 -32.65 24.72
CA ALA A 443 -7.56 -32.28 23.88
C ALA A 443 -7.24 -31.90 22.42
N ALA A 444 -7.77 -32.68 21.48
CA ALA A 444 -7.86 -32.28 20.08
C ALA A 444 -8.69 -30.97 19.97
N ARG A 445 -8.01 -29.82 20.04
CA ARG A 445 -8.62 -28.54 19.65
C ARG A 445 -9.12 -28.74 18.21
N LYS A 446 -10.43 -28.57 18.00
CA LYS A 446 -11.03 -28.60 16.65
C LYS A 446 -10.15 -27.74 15.74
N GLN A 447 -9.78 -28.28 14.57
CA GLN A 447 -9.12 -27.46 13.54
C GLN A 447 -10.10 -26.35 13.17
N GLY A 448 -9.80 -25.12 13.61
CA GLY A 448 -10.60 -23.96 13.28
C GLY A 448 -10.57 -23.70 11.77
N LYS A 449 -11.55 -22.95 11.28
CA LYS A 449 -11.67 -22.62 9.85
C LYS A 449 -11.20 -21.19 9.60
N VAL A 450 -10.54 -20.99 8.46
CA VAL A 450 -10.13 -19.68 7.96
C VAL A 450 -11.24 -19.15 7.06
N LEU A 451 -11.68 -17.91 7.31
CA LEU A 451 -12.61 -17.18 6.46
C LEU A 451 -11.81 -16.22 5.57
N SER A 452 -11.82 -16.50 4.27
CA SER A 452 -11.16 -15.68 3.26
C SER A 452 -12.18 -14.93 2.42
N TYR A 453 -11.99 -13.63 2.27
CA TYR A 453 -12.78 -12.77 1.40
C TYR A 453 -11.86 -12.13 0.37
N TRP A 454 -11.94 -12.58 -0.87
CA TRP A 454 -10.99 -12.21 -1.91
C TRP A 454 -11.67 -11.42 -3.03
N CYS A 455 -11.10 -10.26 -3.34
CA CYS A 455 -11.43 -9.44 -4.50
C CYS A 455 -10.64 -9.93 -5.71
N PHE A 456 -11.33 -10.23 -6.81
CA PHE A 456 -10.76 -10.67 -8.08
C PHE A 456 -10.95 -9.62 -9.19
N SER A 457 -11.14 -8.36 -8.80
CA SER A 457 -11.41 -7.29 -9.74
C SER A 457 -10.71 -6.00 -9.30
N PRO A 458 -9.57 -5.64 -9.91
CA PRO A 458 -8.86 -4.41 -9.57
C PRO A 458 -9.69 -3.16 -9.90
N GLY A 459 -10.61 -3.28 -10.85
CA GLY A 459 -11.54 -2.22 -11.23
C GLY A 459 -12.51 -1.77 -10.13
N HIS A 460 -12.69 -2.54 -9.05
CA HIS A 460 -13.40 -2.05 -7.87
C HIS A 460 -12.66 -0.86 -7.23
N SER A 461 -11.38 -1.06 -6.90
CA SER A 461 -10.52 -0.06 -6.25
C SER A 461 -10.25 1.14 -7.17
N MET A 462 -10.09 0.92 -8.48
CA MET A 462 -9.88 2.01 -9.45
C MET A 462 -11.12 2.88 -9.65
N ARG A 463 -12.33 2.30 -9.69
CA ARG A 463 -13.57 3.08 -9.75
C ARG A 463 -13.76 3.90 -8.49
N GLU A 464 -13.43 3.34 -7.32
CA GLU A 464 -13.44 4.09 -6.07
C GLU A 464 -12.48 5.27 -6.12
N LEU A 465 -11.26 5.09 -6.63
CA LEU A 465 -10.30 6.17 -6.80
C LEU A 465 -10.84 7.30 -7.71
N VAL A 466 -11.48 6.96 -8.84
CA VAL A 466 -12.06 7.95 -9.76
C VAL A 466 -13.27 8.68 -9.13
N ARG A 467 -14.09 7.99 -8.34
CA ARG A 467 -15.22 8.60 -7.61
C ARG A 467 -14.81 9.69 -6.63
N GLN A 468 -13.58 9.64 -6.11
CA GLN A 468 -13.02 10.70 -5.26
C GLN A 468 -12.70 12.00 -6.02
N GLY A 469 -13.01 12.07 -7.33
CA GLY A 469 -12.88 13.29 -8.12
C GLY A 469 -11.47 13.56 -8.63
N VAL A 470 -10.66 12.51 -8.80
CA VAL A 470 -9.31 12.61 -9.41
C VAL A 470 -9.42 13.21 -10.82
N ARG A 471 -8.50 14.12 -11.15
CA ARG A 471 -8.48 14.83 -12.44
C ARG A 471 -8.02 13.95 -13.60
N SER A 472 -7.03 13.10 -13.35
CA SER A 472 -6.47 12.16 -14.32
C SER A 472 -5.63 11.11 -13.59
N VAL A 473 -5.77 9.84 -13.97
CA VAL A 473 -4.92 8.73 -13.53
C VAL A 473 -3.98 8.33 -14.65
N ILE A 474 -2.67 8.36 -14.41
CA ILE A 474 -1.65 7.95 -15.37
C ILE A 474 -0.96 6.70 -14.83
N LEU A 475 -1.08 5.59 -15.56
CA LEU A 475 -0.36 4.36 -15.28
C LEU A 475 0.87 4.29 -16.19
N THR A 476 2.05 4.09 -15.61
CA THR A 476 3.28 3.93 -16.38
C THR A 476 4.14 2.78 -15.86
N SER A 477 4.74 2.03 -16.78
CA SER A 477 5.71 0.97 -16.46
C SER A 477 6.43 0.52 -17.75
N GLY A 478 7.55 -0.18 -17.60
CA GLY A 478 8.28 -0.75 -18.74
C GLY A 478 7.83 -2.15 -19.17
N THR A 479 6.78 -2.69 -18.55
CA THR A 479 6.35 -4.08 -18.76
C THR A 479 4.83 -4.22 -18.81
N LEU A 480 4.08 -3.17 -19.20
CA LEU A 480 2.61 -3.19 -19.23
C LEU A 480 1.99 -3.87 -20.45
N ALA A 481 2.79 -4.49 -21.31
CA ALA A 481 2.30 -5.11 -22.54
C ALA A 481 1.63 -6.47 -22.27
N PRO A 482 0.45 -6.76 -22.86
CA PRO A 482 -0.36 -5.88 -23.74
C PRO A 482 -1.22 -4.88 -22.96
N VAL A 483 -1.19 -3.60 -23.34
CA VAL A 483 -1.91 -2.51 -22.63
C VAL A 483 -3.43 -2.67 -22.67
N SER A 484 -3.95 -3.29 -23.74
CA SER A 484 -5.40 -3.51 -23.92
C SER A 484 -6.01 -4.43 -22.86
N SER A 485 -5.31 -5.49 -22.45
CA SER A 485 -5.78 -6.40 -21.40
C SER A 485 -5.85 -5.68 -20.05
N LEU A 486 -4.78 -4.97 -19.69
CA LEU A 486 -4.71 -4.20 -18.45
C LEU A 486 -5.81 -3.13 -18.38
N ALA A 487 -6.07 -2.43 -19.49
CA ALA A 487 -7.13 -1.42 -19.55
C ALA A 487 -8.52 -2.01 -19.26
N LEU A 488 -8.80 -3.22 -19.75
CA LEU A 488 -10.07 -3.91 -19.52
C LEU A 488 -10.22 -4.36 -18.06
N GLU A 489 -9.16 -4.88 -17.44
CA GLU A 489 -9.16 -5.34 -16.04
C GLU A 489 -9.43 -4.19 -15.05
N MET A 490 -8.87 -3.01 -15.33
CA MET A 490 -9.01 -1.82 -14.48
C MET A 490 -10.42 -1.20 -14.52
N GLN A 491 -11.28 -1.58 -15.48
CA GLN A 491 -12.68 -1.13 -15.60
C GLN A 491 -12.90 0.39 -15.50
N ILE A 492 -11.90 1.18 -15.90
CA ILE A 492 -11.98 2.63 -16.06
C ILE A 492 -11.46 3.00 -17.46
N PRO A 493 -11.96 4.09 -18.07
CA PRO A 493 -11.54 4.45 -19.42
C PRO A 493 -10.12 5.00 -19.43
N PHE A 494 -9.30 4.53 -20.38
CA PHE A 494 -7.97 5.06 -20.69
C PHE A 494 -7.92 5.52 -22.16
N PRO A 495 -8.38 6.74 -22.48
CA PRO A 495 -8.41 7.23 -23.86
C PRO A 495 -7.03 7.46 -24.48
N VAL A 496 -5.99 7.64 -23.65
CA VAL A 496 -4.61 7.84 -24.10
C VAL A 496 -3.82 6.57 -23.78
N CYS A 497 -3.39 5.87 -24.82
CA CYS A 497 -2.48 4.72 -24.68
C CYS A 497 -1.19 4.97 -25.46
N LEU A 498 -0.09 4.44 -24.94
CA LEU A 498 1.21 4.43 -25.60
C LEU A 498 1.89 3.08 -25.37
N GLU A 499 2.46 2.50 -26.42
CA GLU A 499 3.39 1.37 -26.37
C GLU A 499 4.61 1.76 -27.21
N ASN A 500 5.72 2.09 -26.54
CA ASN A 500 6.92 2.55 -27.21
C ASN A 500 7.75 1.36 -27.73
N PRO A 501 8.34 1.45 -28.93
CA PRO A 501 9.25 0.41 -29.39
C PRO A 501 10.50 0.35 -28.50
N HIS A 502 11.10 -0.84 -28.40
CA HIS A 502 12.35 -1.01 -27.68
C HIS A 502 13.49 -0.21 -28.34
N VAL A 503 14.28 0.51 -27.54
CA VAL A 503 15.43 1.30 -28.02
C VAL A 503 16.62 0.41 -28.43
N ILE A 504 16.55 -0.89 -28.11
CA ILE A 504 17.64 -1.83 -28.34
C ILE A 504 17.37 -2.55 -29.65
N SER A 505 18.37 -2.56 -30.53
CA SER A 505 18.29 -3.22 -31.83
C SER A 505 18.32 -4.74 -31.68
N LYS A 506 17.73 -5.47 -32.64
CA LYS A 506 17.69 -6.94 -32.65
C LYS A 506 19.08 -7.60 -32.63
N GLN A 507 20.12 -6.86 -33.01
CA GLN A 507 21.50 -7.33 -33.02
C GLN A 507 22.13 -7.34 -31.62
N GLN A 508 21.60 -6.55 -30.69
CA GLN A 508 22.14 -6.39 -29.33
C GLN A 508 21.51 -7.39 -28.33
N ILE A 509 20.39 -8.01 -28.67
CA ILE A 509 19.69 -8.99 -27.83
C ILE A 509 19.36 -10.22 -28.65
N TRP A 510 19.74 -11.38 -28.14
CA TRP A 510 19.26 -12.66 -28.64
C TRP A 510 18.20 -13.22 -27.69
N VAL A 511 17.00 -13.47 -28.21
CA VAL A 511 15.93 -14.16 -27.48
C VAL A 511 15.70 -15.49 -28.16
N GLY A 512 15.76 -16.58 -27.40
CA GLY A 512 15.55 -17.92 -27.93
C GLY A 512 14.88 -18.82 -26.91
N ILE A 513 14.13 -19.80 -27.41
CA ILE A 513 13.52 -20.86 -26.61
C ILE A 513 14.38 -22.10 -26.78
N VAL A 514 14.78 -22.72 -25.67
CA VAL A 514 15.53 -23.98 -25.66
C VAL A 514 14.57 -25.12 -25.26
N PRO A 515 13.92 -25.80 -26.22
CA PRO A 515 12.88 -26.78 -25.91
C PRO A 515 13.43 -28.14 -25.45
N LYS A 516 14.70 -28.43 -25.76
CA LYS A 516 15.37 -29.69 -25.47
C LYS A 516 16.76 -29.46 -24.94
N GLY A 517 17.18 -30.27 -23.98
CA GLY A 517 18.55 -30.23 -23.49
C GLY A 517 19.53 -30.96 -24.42
N PRO A 518 20.82 -30.97 -24.08
CA PRO A 518 21.88 -31.51 -24.94
C PRO A 518 21.79 -33.03 -25.15
N ASP A 519 21.02 -33.73 -24.31
CA ASP A 519 20.72 -35.16 -24.40
C ASP A 519 19.42 -35.44 -25.19
N GLY A 520 18.80 -34.43 -25.80
CA GLY A 520 17.57 -34.56 -26.59
C GLY A 520 16.29 -34.66 -25.76
N ALA A 521 16.39 -34.69 -24.43
CA ALA A 521 15.25 -34.69 -23.53
C ALA A 521 14.49 -33.36 -23.57
N GLN A 522 13.15 -33.42 -23.49
CA GLN A 522 12.31 -32.24 -23.46
C GLN A 522 12.43 -31.52 -22.12
N LEU A 523 12.75 -30.22 -22.16
CA LEU A 523 12.77 -29.39 -20.97
C LEU A 523 11.34 -28.90 -20.71
N SER A 524 10.75 -29.31 -19.59
CA SER A 524 9.40 -28.91 -19.20
C SER A 524 9.26 -28.76 -17.70
N SER A 525 8.72 -27.61 -17.28
CA SER A 525 8.37 -27.32 -15.88
C SER A 525 6.91 -27.64 -15.55
N ALA A 526 6.20 -28.39 -16.40
CA ALA A 526 4.84 -28.86 -16.13
C ALA A 526 4.77 -29.75 -14.88
N PHE A 527 3.63 -29.76 -14.19
CA PHE A 527 3.48 -30.41 -12.86
C PHE A 527 3.89 -31.89 -12.87
N ASP A 528 3.53 -32.60 -13.94
CA ASP A 528 3.79 -34.02 -14.19
C ASP A 528 5.28 -34.33 -14.50
N LYS A 529 6.02 -33.37 -15.07
CA LYS A 529 7.37 -33.60 -15.62
C LYS A 529 8.49 -32.89 -14.86
N ARG A 530 8.20 -31.82 -14.14
CA ARG A 530 9.20 -30.91 -13.52
C ARG A 530 10.12 -31.56 -12.49
N PHE A 531 9.70 -32.67 -11.87
CA PHE A 531 10.50 -33.42 -10.89
C PHE A 531 10.97 -34.77 -11.44
N SER A 532 10.88 -34.99 -12.75
CA SER A 532 11.47 -36.18 -13.37
C SER A 532 12.99 -36.04 -13.43
N ASP A 533 13.69 -37.12 -13.11
CA ASP A 533 15.17 -37.17 -13.14
C ASP A 533 15.72 -36.82 -14.52
N VAL A 534 15.01 -37.21 -15.58
CA VAL A 534 15.35 -36.89 -16.97
C VAL A 534 15.35 -35.38 -17.19
N CYS A 535 14.30 -34.67 -16.75
CA CYS A 535 14.20 -33.22 -16.90
C CYS A 535 15.23 -32.48 -16.04
N LEU A 536 15.42 -32.89 -14.78
CA LEU A 536 16.39 -32.26 -13.87
C LEU A 536 17.83 -32.44 -14.34
N SER A 537 18.19 -33.64 -14.83
CA SER A 537 19.50 -33.94 -15.40
C SER A 537 19.75 -33.15 -16.69
N SER A 538 18.77 -33.13 -17.60
CA SER A 538 18.86 -32.41 -18.86
C SER A 538 19.00 -30.89 -18.66
N LEU A 539 18.26 -30.31 -17.70
CA LEU A 539 18.35 -28.91 -17.32
C LEU A 539 19.74 -28.56 -16.75
N GLY A 540 20.29 -29.40 -15.87
CA GLY A 540 21.63 -29.20 -15.30
C GLY A 540 22.72 -29.23 -16.38
N LYS A 541 22.63 -30.14 -17.36
CA LYS A 541 23.55 -30.19 -18.51
C LYS A 541 23.42 -28.96 -19.42
N ALA A 542 22.19 -28.52 -19.69
CA ALA A 542 21.94 -27.33 -20.50
C ALA A 542 22.55 -26.08 -19.85
N LEU A 543 22.32 -25.87 -18.55
CA LEU A 543 22.94 -24.78 -17.80
C LEU A 543 24.47 -24.87 -17.78
N GLY A 544 25.04 -26.06 -17.63
CA GLY A 544 26.48 -26.28 -17.71
C GLY A 544 27.08 -25.85 -19.05
N ASN A 545 26.40 -26.14 -20.17
CA ASN A 545 26.86 -25.70 -21.49
C ASN A 545 26.73 -24.19 -21.67
N ILE A 546 25.63 -23.59 -21.22
CA ILE A 546 25.42 -22.14 -21.28
C ILE A 546 26.50 -21.41 -20.44
N ALA A 547 26.81 -21.92 -19.25
CA ALA A 547 27.83 -21.36 -18.35
C ALA A 547 29.25 -21.37 -18.96
N ARG A 548 29.57 -22.32 -19.82
CA ARG A 548 30.87 -22.34 -20.51
C ARG A 548 31.00 -21.25 -21.58
N VAL A 549 29.90 -20.91 -22.24
CA VAL A 549 29.90 -19.97 -23.37
C VAL A 549 29.72 -18.53 -22.90
N VAL A 550 28.96 -18.30 -21.82
CA VAL A 550 28.70 -16.96 -21.29
C VAL A 550 29.90 -16.51 -20.43
N PRO A 551 30.65 -15.46 -20.82
CA PRO A 551 31.92 -15.12 -20.19
C PRO A 551 31.79 -14.63 -18.74
N HIS A 552 30.76 -13.84 -18.43
CA HIS A 552 30.61 -13.17 -17.14
C HIS A 552 29.64 -13.90 -16.20
N GLY A 553 28.51 -13.29 -15.87
CA GLY A 553 27.50 -13.85 -14.97
C GLY A 553 26.34 -14.50 -15.71
N LEU A 554 25.66 -15.40 -15.02
CA LEU A 554 24.37 -15.96 -15.41
C LEU A 554 23.35 -15.65 -14.33
N LEU A 555 22.19 -15.17 -14.74
CA LEU A 555 21.03 -15.00 -13.86
C LEU A 555 19.98 -16.03 -14.24
N VAL A 556 19.69 -16.97 -13.34
CA VAL A 556 18.79 -18.10 -13.59
C VAL A 556 17.57 -17.97 -12.70
N PHE A 557 16.40 -17.74 -13.31
CA PHE A 557 15.14 -17.66 -12.60
C PHE A 557 14.42 -19.01 -12.60
N PHE A 558 13.94 -19.42 -11.44
CA PHE A 558 13.07 -20.58 -11.29
C PHE A 558 11.61 -20.16 -11.09
N PRO A 559 10.62 -20.98 -11.52
CA PRO A 559 9.21 -20.66 -11.31
C PRO A 559 8.79 -20.60 -9.84
N SER A 560 9.51 -21.25 -8.93
CA SER A 560 9.24 -21.23 -7.49
C SER A 560 10.42 -21.77 -6.67
N TYR A 561 10.50 -21.38 -5.39
CA TYR A 561 11.50 -21.90 -4.45
C TYR A 561 11.50 -23.44 -4.34
N PRO A 562 10.36 -24.15 -4.22
CA PRO A 562 10.38 -25.62 -4.18
C PRO A 562 10.97 -26.28 -5.43
N VAL A 563 10.82 -25.67 -6.60
CA VAL A 563 11.43 -26.18 -7.84
C VAL A 563 12.93 -25.91 -7.85
N MET A 564 13.35 -24.73 -7.42
CA MET A 564 14.77 -24.39 -7.26
C MET A 564 15.46 -25.35 -6.26
N ASP A 565 14.91 -25.50 -5.06
CA ASP A 565 15.49 -26.31 -3.98
C ASP A 565 15.66 -27.77 -4.42
N LYS A 566 14.61 -28.38 -4.98
CA LYS A 566 14.69 -29.74 -5.51
C LYS A 566 15.68 -29.89 -6.66
N SER A 567 15.76 -28.90 -7.55
CA SER A 567 16.73 -28.92 -8.66
C SER A 567 18.17 -28.86 -8.13
N LEU A 568 18.44 -27.98 -7.16
CA LEU A 568 19.73 -27.85 -6.51
C LEU A 568 20.11 -29.12 -5.72
N GLU A 569 19.17 -29.70 -4.96
CA GLU A 569 19.37 -30.98 -4.27
C GLU A 569 19.78 -32.08 -5.25
N PHE A 570 19.04 -32.23 -6.35
CA PHE A 570 19.34 -33.21 -7.39
C PHE A 570 20.72 -32.95 -8.03
N TRP A 571 21.06 -31.69 -8.32
CA TRP A 571 22.35 -31.34 -8.93
C TRP A 571 23.54 -31.51 -8.00
N ARG A 572 23.36 -31.31 -6.69
CA ARG A 572 24.38 -31.60 -5.68
C ARG A 572 24.62 -33.10 -5.54
N ALA A 573 23.56 -33.90 -5.60
CA ALA A 573 23.66 -35.36 -5.52
C ALA A 573 24.36 -36.00 -6.74
N HIS A 574 24.28 -35.37 -7.92
CA HIS A 574 24.79 -35.91 -9.19
C HIS A 574 26.00 -35.13 -9.76
N ASP A 575 26.73 -34.40 -8.91
CA ASP A 575 27.93 -33.60 -9.25
C ASP A 575 27.73 -32.52 -10.34
N PHE A 576 26.50 -32.18 -10.72
CA PHE A 576 26.23 -31.07 -11.65
C PHE A 576 26.53 -29.72 -10.99
N ALA A 577 26.21 -29.56 -9.70
CA ALA A 577 26.47 -28.32 -8.96
C ALA A 577 27.98 -28.03 -8.89
N ARG A 578 28.80 -29.03 -8.53
CA ARG A 578 30.27 -28.89 -8.50
C ARG A 578 30.86 -28.51 -9.86
N LYS A 579 30.34 -29.09 -10.95
CA LYS A 579 30.77 -28.75 -12.31
C LYS A 579 30.41 -27.32 -12.71
N LEU A 580 29.27 -26.81 -12.23
CA LEU A 580 28.88 -25.41 -12.42
C LEU A 580 29.74 -24.48 -11.56
N GLU A 581 29.96 -24.79 -10.29
CA GLU A 581 30.80 -24.04 -9.36
C GLU A 581 32.26 -23.94 -9.82
N ALA A 582 32.77 -24.99 -10.46
CA ALA A 582 34.10 -24.98 -11.08
C ALA A 582 34.22 -23.99 -12.26
N LEU A 583 33.10 -23.65 -12.91
CA LEU A 583 33.07 -22.67 -14.01
C LEU A 583 32.78 -21.26 -13.49
N LYS A 584 31.81 -21.14 -12.58
CA LYS A 584 31.34 -19.86 -12.02
C LYS A 584 30.84 -20.06 -10.59
N PRO A 585 31.13 -19.14 -9.66
CA PRO A 585 30.57 -19.21 -8.31
C PRO A 585 29.04 -19.14 -8.36
N VAL A 586 28.39 -20.03 -7.62
CA VAL A 586 26.92 -20.13 -7.57
C VAL A 586 26.42 -19.45 -6.30
N PHE A 587 25.55 -18.45 -6.46
CA PHE A 587 24.87 -17.76 -5.38
C PHE A 587 23.38 -18.08 -5.45
N VAL A 588 22.78 -18.47 -4.31
CA VAL A 588 21.36 -18.86 -4.24
C VAL A 588 20.61 -17.81 -3.43
N GLU A 589 19.48 -17.35 -3.96
CA GLU A 589 18.63 -16.38 -3.27
C GLU A 589 18.05 -16.96 -1.97
N PRO A 590 18.28 -16.33 -0.80
CA PRO A 590 17.72 -16.76 0.47
C PRO A 590 16.22 -16.40 0.56
N ARG A 591 15.45 -17.20 1.30
CA ARG A 591 14.00 -16.97 1.49
C ARG A 591 13.67 -15.76 2.38
N SER A 592 14.64 -15.23 3.13
CA SER A 592 14.45 -14.11 4.06
C SER A 592 15.36 -12.94 3.69
N LYS A 593 14.84 -11.71 3.87
CA LYS A 593 15.56 -10.46 3.54
C LYS A 593 16.91 -10.29 4.26
N GLY A 594 17.15 -11.01 5.37
CA GLY A 594 18.40 -10.94 6.13
C GLY A 594 19.54 -11.84 5.62
N GLY A 595 19.26 -12.78 4.69
CA GLY A 595 20.21 -13.84 4.32
C GLY A 595 21.28 -13.48 3.30
N PHE A 596 21.30 -12.24 2.77
CA PHE A 596 22.34 -11.80 1.82
C PHE A 596 23.59 -11.22 2.50
N SER A 597 23.63 -11.26 3.84
CA SER A 597 24.62 -10.55 4.67
C SER A 597 25.77 -11.43 5.17
N GLU A 598 26.07 -12.55 4.51
CA GLU A 598 27.23 -13.41 4.81
C GLU A 598 28.15 -13.60 3.61
#